data_AF-A0A8J7C6X2-F1
#
_entry.id   AF-A0A8J7C6X2-F1
#
_cell.length_a   1.000
_cell.length_b   1.000
_cell.length_c   1.000
_cell.angle_alpha   90.00
_cell.angle_beta   90.00
_cell.angle_gamma   90.00
#
_symmetry.space_group_name_H-M   'P 1'
#
loop_
_entity.id
_entity.type
_entity.pdbx_description
1 polymer ?
#
loop_
_entity_poly.entity_id
_entity_poly.type
_entity_poly.pdbx_seq_one_letter_code
_entity_poly.pdbx_strand_id
1 'polypeptide(L)'
;MRVVSDPVSDPRWWALLSLLAAAAAVAAVVGGGSRRWAVFFAAGDVLWCFGAMAVKQSTVLAAAGFPPTAGGWFMIFGGAAACLLGVEALPERFRGWARWGLAAGTTFVLWADAVHLRFFGDLPSPAELLSAGQLGRVEASVRSLLEPGDIWFWLDLIAGVALVLTAARLRSLIRPRRRVVIVVLCAIVLAGAVAGVRLAVTQPGLHRQVFRRVMVAREIGVLNLHAADAGAHFARRVLSRELDAETVAGTREWFRARAPQRAGVGPWFGAAEGANLVMVQVESLQAFVVGLEIEGREVTPFLNRWA
;
A
#
# COMPACT_ATOMS: atom_id res chain seq x y z
N MET A 1 14.79 -9.25 -15.68
CA MET A 1 13.60 -9.66 -16.46
C MET A 1 12.67 -8.45 -16.54
N ARG A 2 12.47 -7.85 -17.72
CA ARG A 2 11.41 -6.83 -17.87
C ARG A 2 10.09 -7.57 -17.81
N VAL A 3 9.36 -7.42 -16.71
CA VAL A 3 7.97 -7.86 -16.60
C VAL A 3 7.23 -7.18 -17.74
N VAL A 4 6.68 -7.96 -18.67
CA VAL A 4 5.80 -7.44 -19.71
C VAL A 4 4.59 -6.87 -18.97
N SER A 5 4.54 -5.55 -18.85
CA SER A 5 3.41 -4.85 -18.24
C SER A 5 2.17 -5.16 -19.06
N ASP A 6 1.18 -5.81 -18.43
CA ASP A 6 -0.16 -5.92 -19.00
C ASP A 6 -0.60 -4.51 -19.41
N PRO A 7 -0.98 -4.26 -20.67
CA PRO A 7 -1.40 -2.93 -21.12
C PRO A 7 -2.54 -2.35 -20.26
N VAL A 8 -3.35 -3.18 -19.59
CA VAL A 8 -4.42 -2.71 -18.69
C VAL A 8 -3.87 -2.14 -17.37
N SER A 9 -2.65 -2.51 -16.99
CA SER A 9 -1.99 -2.10 -15.73
C SER A 9 -1.07 -0.89 -15.88
N ASP A 10 -0.86 -0.38 -17.11
CA ASP A 10 -0.02 0.79 -17.34
C ASP A 10 -0.78 2.08 -16.96
N PRO A 11 -0.25 2.90 -16.02
CA PRO A 11 -0.92 4.11 -15.53
C PRO A 11 -1.19 5.14 -16.64
N ARG A 12 -0.45 5.07 -17.76
CA ARG A 12 -0.66 5.92 -18.94
C ARG A 12 -2.05 5.75 -19.54
N TRP A 13 -2.53 4.52 -19.66
CA TRP A 13 -3.84 4.25 -20.26
C TRP A 13 -4.96 4.82 -19.39
N TRP A 14 -4.85 4.69 -18.08
CA TRP A 14 -5.82 5.28 -17.16
C TRP A 14 -5.82 6.81 -17.22
N ALA A 15 -4.64 7.44 -17.24
CA ALA A 15 -4.52 8.88 -17.38
C ALA A 15 -5.15 9.38 -18.69
N LEU A 16 -4.83 8.73 -19.82
CA LEU A 16 -5.38 9.07 -21.14
C LEU A 16 -6.91 8.89 -21.18
N LEU A 17 -7.41 7.76 -20.69
CA LEU A 17 -8.86 7.50 -20.63
C LEU A 17 -9.58 8.54 -19.77
N SER A 18 -8.99 8.93 -18.64
CA SER A 18 -9.53 9.97 -17.75
C SER A 18 -9.57 11.33 -18.44
N LEU A 19 -8.49 11.73 -19.13
CA LEU A 19 -8.42 12.99 -19.87
C LEU A 19 -9.43 13.04 -21.02
N LEU A 20 -9.58 11.95 -21.77
CA LEU A 20 -10.58 11.84 -22.83
C LEU A 20 -12.00 11.90 -22.27
N ALA A 21 -12.27 11.22 -21.15
CA ALA A 21 -13.56 11.28 -20.48
C ALA A 21 -13.88 12.70 -19.98
N ALA A 22 -12.89 13.41 -19.43
CA ALA A 22 -13.03 14.80 -19.03
C ALA A 22 -13.33 15.72 -20.22
N ALA A 23 -12.59 15.59 -21.32
CA ALA A 23 -12.84 16.38 -22.54
C ALA A 23 -14.25 16.14 -23.09
N ALA A 24 -14.69 14.87 -23.15
CA ALA A 24 -16.04 14.53 -23.58
C ALA A 24 -17.13 15.07 -22.63
N ALA A 25 -16.89 15.05 -21.32
CA ALA A 25 -17.80 15.62 -20.32
C ALA A 25 -17.95 17.13 -20.48
N VAL A 26 -16.84 17.85 -20.72
CA VAL A 26 -16.84 19.30 -20.98
C VAL A 26 -17.61 19.60 -22.27
N ALA A 27 -17.33 18.85 -23.35
CA ALA A 27 -18.03 19.01 -24.62
C ALA A 27 -19.55 18.77 -24.48
N ALA A 28 -19.97 17.77 -23.70
CA ALA A 28 -21.39 17.49 -23.45
C ALA A 28 -22.10 18.63 -22.71
N VAL A 29 -21.39 19.31 -21.79
CA VAL A 29 -21.91 20.48 -21.06
C VAL A 29 -22.04 21.71 -21.96
N VAL A 30 -21.05 21.97 -22.83
CA VAL A 30 -21.01 23.16 -23.69
C VAL A 30 -21.92 23.03 -24.91
N GLY A 31 -21.93 21.86 -25.57
CA GLY A 31 -22.60 21.64 -26.85
C GLY A 31 -24.08 21.24 -26.77
N GLY A 32 -24.69 21.20 -25.58
CA GLY A 32 -26.10 20.80 -25.41
C GLY A 32 -26.34 19.32 -25.75
N GLY A 33 -25.53 18.41 -25.18
CA GLY A 33 -25.54 16.99 -25.51
C GLY A 33 -26.87 16.27 -25.20
N SER A 34 -27.06 15.10 -25.82
CA SER A 34 -28.27 14.29 -25.61
C SER A 34 -28.47 13.92 -24.13
N ARG A 35 -29.73 13.79 -23.70
CA ARG A 35 -30.10 13.44 -22.31
C ARG A 35 -29.40 12.18 -21.79
N ARG A 36 -29.06 11.24 -22.68
CA ARG A 36 -28.31 10.01 -22.35
C ARG A 36 -26.88 10.31 -21.90
N TRP A 37 -26.16 11.14 -22.65
CA TRP A 37 -24.79 11.54 -22.31
C TRP A 37 -24.73 12.39 -21.04
N ALA A 38 -25.71 13.27 -20.85
CA ALA A 38 -25.82 14.07 -19.64
C ALA A 38 -26.02 13.22 -18.37
N VAL A 39 -26.81 12.14 -18.44
CA VAL A 39 -26.94 11.18 -17.32
C VAL A 39 -25.64 10.42 -17.04
N PHE A 40 -24.94 9.98 -18.09
CA PHE A 40 -23.66 9.28 -17.96
C PHE A 40 -22.61 10.17 -17.27
N PHE A 41 -22.38 11.37 -17.77
CA PHE A 41 -21.39 12.30 -17.21
C PHE A 41 -21.81 12.88 -15.84
N ALA A 42 -23.10 12.87 -15.50
CA ALA A 42 -23.55 13.17 -14.14
C ALA A 42 -23.09 12.14 -13.08
N ALA A 43 -22.61 10.97 -13.50
CA ALA A 43 -21.94 9.98 -12.65
C ALA A 43 -20.43 9.83 -12.96
N GLY A 44 -19.88 10.69 -13.83
CA GLY A 44 -18.51 10.56 -14.32
C GLY A 44 -17.44 10.66 -13.22
N ASP A 45 -17.64 11.52 -12.23
CA ASP A 45 -16.77 11.64 -11.06
C ASP A 45 -16.78 10.39 -10.16
N VAL A 46 -17.89 9.66 -10.07
CA VAL A 46 -17.99 8.38 -9.35
C VAL A 46 -17.21 7.29 -10.10
N LEU A 47 -17.45 7.16 -11.41
CA LEU A 47 -16.78 6.16 -12.25
C LEU A 47 -15.28 6.39 -12.30
N TRP A 48 -14.86 7.64 -12.43
CA TRP A 48 -13.45 8.02 -12.40
C TRP A 48 -12.82 7.71 -11.05
N CYS A 49 -13.42 8.11 -9.93
CA CYS A 49 -12.85 7.83 -8.61
C CYS A 49 -12.74 6.31 -8.37
N PHE A 50 -13.77 5.53 -8.75
CA PHE A 50 -13.75 4.07 -8.65
C PHE A 50 -12.60 3.47 -9.46
N GLY A 51 -12.49 3.86 -10.74
CA GLY A 51 -11.44 3.35 -11.63
C GLY A 51 -10.04 3.79 -11.20
N ALA A 52 -9.87 5.02 -10.69
CA ALA A 52 -8.60 5.51 -10.18
C ALA A 52 -8.12 4.67 -8.99
N MET A 53 -9.01 4.30 -8.07
CA MET A 53 -8.68 3.41 -6.95
C MET A 53 -8.37 1.99 -7.43
N ALA A 54 -9.12 1.46 -8.40
CA ALA A 54 -8.98 0.08 -8.83
C ALA A 54 -7.76 -0.16 -9.75
N VAL A 55 -7.59 0.68 -10.77
CA VAL A 55 -6.51 0.54 -11.77
C VAL A 55 -5.16 0.84 -11.15
N LYS A 56 -5.03 1.86 -10.30
CA LYS A 56 -3.73 2.17 -9.68
C LYS A 56 -3.26 1.06 -8.74
N GLN A 57 -4.18 0.37 -8.05
CA GLN A 57 -3.82 -0.79 -7.24
C GLN A 57 -3.24 -1.92 -8.11
N SER A 58 -3.82 -2.17 -9.28
CA SER A 58 -3.28 -3.17 -10.20
C SER A 58 -1.95 -2.73 -10.81
N THR A 59 -1.75 -1.45 -11.09
CA THR A 59 -0.47 -0.90 -11.54
C THR A 59 0.65 -1.17 -10.54
N VAL A 60 0.43 -0.86 -9.26
CA VAL A 60 1.43 -1.09 -8.19
C VAL A 60 1.76 -2.58 -8.08
N LEU A 61 0.74 -3.43 -8.09
CA LEU A 61 0.88 -4.88 -7.98
C LEU A 61 1.59 -5.49 -9.21
N ALA A 62 1.25 -5.05 -10.41
CA ALA A 62 1.88 -5.49 -11.64
C ALA A 62 3.34 -5.04 -11.74
N ALA A 63 3.67 -3.83 -11.29
CA ALA A 63 5.05 -3.33 -11.21
C ALA A 63 5.93 -4.19 -10.28
N ALA A 64 5.33 -4.76 -9.22
CA ALA A 64 6.00 -5.71 -8.34
C ALA A 64 6.10 -7.14 -8.89
N GLY A 65 5.52 -7.41 -10.07
CA GLY A 65 5.44 -8.76 -10.66
C GLY A 65 4.32 -9.65 -10.11
N PHE A 66 3.38 -9.07 -9.36
CA PHE A 66 2.30 -9.80 -8.68
C PHE A 66 0.93 -9.21 -9.01
N PRO A 67 0.45 -9.26 -10.27
CA PRO A 67 -0.84 -8.70 -10.63
C PRO A 67 -1.98 -9.34 -9.80
N PRO A 68 -3.11 -8.62 -9.61
CA PRO A 68 -4.23 -9.14 -8.83
C PRO A 68 -4.74 -10.47 -9.39
N THR A 69 -5.11 -11.40 -8.51
CA THR A 69 -5.85 -12.60 -8.93
C THR A 69 -7.27 -12.25 -9.33
N ALA A 70 -8.00 -13.21 -9.91
CA ALA A 70 -9.43 -13.03 -10.17
C ALA A 70 -10.20 -12.69 -8.88
N GLY A 71 -9.88 -13.33 -7.76
CA GLY A 71 -10.43 -12.98 -6.44
C GLY A 71 -9.97 -11.61 -5.96
N GLY A 72 -8.70 -11.29 -6.16
CA GLY A 72 -8.11 -9.99 -5.88
C GLY A 72 -8.82 -8.83 -6.54
N TRP A 73 -9.22 -8.98 -7.81
CA TRP A 73 -10.02 -7.96 -8.51
C TRP A 73 -11.37 -7.68 -7.83
N PHE A 74 -12.10 -8.72 -7.42
CA PHE A 74 -13.36 -8.55 -6.67
C PHE A 74 -13.13 -7.85 -5.33
N MET A 75 -12.04 -8.16 -4.63
CA MET A 75 -11.68 -7.50 -3.38
C MET A 75 -11.31 -6.02 -3.58
N ILE A 76 -10.50 -5.71 -4.60
CA ILE A 76 -10.14 -4.33 -4.99
C ILE A 76 -11.39 -3.52 -5.31
N PHE A 77 -12.28 -4.06 -6.14
CA PHE A 77 -13.54 -3.41 -6.49
C PHE A 77 -14.46 -3.23 -5.28
N GLY A 78 -14.57 -4.25 -4.43
CA GLY A 78 -15.35 -4.19 -3.19
C GLY A 78 -14.84 -3.09 -2.24
N GLY A 79 -13.52 -2.99 -2.04
CA GLY A 79 -12.90 -1.96 -1.21
C GLY A 79 -13.11 -0.54 -1.77
N ALA A 80 -12.91 -0.36 -3.07
CA ALA A 80 -13.15 0.92 -3.74
C ALA A 80 -14.63 1.33 -3.66
N ALA A 81 -15.56 0.39 -3.87
CA ALA A 81 -16.99 0.64 -3.76
C ALA A 81 -17.40 0.99 -2.31
N ALA A 82 -16.82 0.31 -1.31
CA ALA A 82 -17.07 0.62 0.10
C ALA A 82 -16.64 2.04 0.47
N CYS A 83 -15.47 2.49 0.00
CA CYS A 83 -15.01 3.86 0.22
C CYS A 83 -15.95 4.88 -0.44
N LEU A 84 -16.42 4.61 -1.66
CA LEU A 84 -17.37 5.47 -2.36
C LEU A 84 -18.75 5.52 -1.69
N LEU A 85 -19.23 4.40 -1.13
CA LEU A 85 -20.46 4.41 -0.31
C LEU A 85 -20.31 5.33 0.90
N GLY A 86 -19.13 5.37 1.54
CA GLY A 86 -18.81 6.33 2.60
C GLY A 86 -18.94 7.77 2.12
N VAL A 87 -18.45 8.07 0.91
CA VAL A 87 -18.60 9.41 0.30
C VAL A 87 -20.07 9.74 -0.03
N GLU A 88 -20.87 8.75 -0.45
CA GLU A 88 -22.31 8.96 -0.71
C GLU A 88 -23.11 9.33 0.54
N ALA A 89 -22.60 9.04 1.74
CA ALA A 89 -23.21 9.47 3.00
C ALA A 89 -23.04 10.98 3.28
N LEU A 90 -22.08 11.65 2.63
CA LEU A 90 -21.82 13.07 2.82
C LEU A 90 -22.91 13.97 2.19
N PRO A 91 -23.02 15.24 2.64
CA PRO A 91 -23.88 16.24 1.99
C PRO A 91 -23.49 16.46 0.52
N GLU A 92 -24.48 16.69 -0.36
CA GLU A 92 -24.29 16.71 -1.82
C GLU A 92 -23.21 17.71 -2.27
N ARG A 93 -23.14 18.87 -1.60
CA ARG A 93 -22.17 19.94 -1.88
C ARG A 93 -20.71 19.52 -1.71
N PHE A 94 -20.43 18.52 -0.88
CA PHE A 94 -19.06 18.06 -0.60
C PHE A 94 -18.68 16.80 -1.39
N ARG A 95 -19.65 16.04 -1.91
CA ARG A 95 -19.38 14.71 -2.50
C ARG A 95 -18.38 14.75 -3.64
N GLY A 96 -18.49 15.71 -4.57
CA GLY A 96 -17.58 15.81 -5.72
C GLY A 96 -16.12 15.98 -5.27
N TRP A 97 -15.87 16.95 -4.40
CA TRP A 97 -14.53 17.19 -3.85
C TRP A 97 -14.06 16.09 -2.90
N ALA A 98 -14.96 15.43 -2.18
CA ALA A 98 -14.61 14.25 -1.36
C ALA A 98 -14.15 13.06 -2.23
N ARG A 99 -14.77 12.82 -3.39
CA ARG A 99 -14.30 11.81 -4.36
C ARG A 99 -12.92 12.18 -4.92
N TRP A 100 -12.72 13.44 -5.28
CA TRP A 100 -11.42 13.92 -5.73
C TRP A 100 -10.34 13.75 -4.66
N GLY A 101 -10.63 14.15 -3.42
CA GLY A 101 -9.72 13.98 -2.29
C GLY A 101 -9.41 12.51 -1.99
N LEU A 102 -10.41 11.62 -2.08
CA LEU A 102 -10.23 10.17 -1.93
C LEU A 102 -9.30 9.62 -3.02
N ALA A 103 -9.51 9.99 -4.28
CA ALA A 103 -8.66 9.58 -5.40
C ALA A 103 -7.24 10.15 -5.25
N ALA A 104 -7.07 11.40 -4.82
CA ALA A 104 -5.78 12.03 -4.59
C ALA A 104 -5.00 11.36 -3.44
N GLY A 105 -5.66 11.12 -2.30
CA GLY A 105 -5.06 10.39 -1.17
C GLY A 105 -4.66 8.96 -1.55
N THR A 106 -5.54 8.25 -2.27
CA THR A 106 -5.23 6.93 -2.82
C THR A 106 -4.04 6.96 -3.77
N THR A 107 -3.97 7.97 -4.64
CA THR A 107 -2.87 8.17 -5.58
C THR A 107 -1.55 8.34 -4.85
N PHE A 108 -1.53 9.18 -3.80
CA PHE A 108 -0.34 9.40 -2.99
C PHE A 108 0.13 8.11 -2.31
N VAL A 109 -0.79 7.36 -1.67
CA VAL A 109 -0.46 6.09 -1.00
C VAL A 109 0.10 5.08 -1.99
N LEU A 110 -0.56 4.87 -3.13
CA LEU A 110 -0.14 3.89 -4.12
C LEU A 110 1.17 4.28 -4.83
N TRP A 111 1.39 5.58 -5.05
CA TRP A 111 2.68 6.07 -5.55
C TRP A 111 3.80 5.84 -4.52
N ALA A 112 3.55 6.14 -3.24
CA ALA A 112 4.51 5.87 -2.17
C ALA A 112 4.84 4.36 -2.05
N ASP A 113 3.83 3.50 -2.18
CA ASP A 113 4.01 2.05 -2.22
C ASP A 113 4.86 1.61 -3.42
N ALA A 114 4.64 2.18 -4.61
CA ALA A 114 5.45 1.90 -5.79
C ALA A 114 6.93 2.29 -5.59
N VAL A 115 7.19 3.45 -5.00
CA VAL A 115 8.56 3.90 -4.68
C VAL A 115 9.20 2.97 -3.63
N HIS A 116 8.45 2.59 -2.59
CA HIS A 116 8.92 1.67 -1.56
C HIS A 116 9.28 0.29 -2.13
N LEU A 117 8.45 -0.23 -3.04
CA LEU A 117 8.67 -1.50 -3.73
C LEU A 117 9.96 -1.52 -4.55
N ARG A 118 10.35 -0.40 -5.18
CA ARG A 118 11.59 -0.32 -5.98
C ARG A 118 12.85 -0.60 -5.15
N PHE A 119 12.85 -0.23 -3.87
CA PHE A 119 13.99 -0.41 -2.98
C PHE A 119 13.88 -1.65 -2.10
N PHE A 120 12.76 -1.84 -1.41
CA PHE A 120 12.58 -2.91 -0.43
C PHE A 120 12.01 -4.20 -1.04
N GLY A 121 11.42 -4.13 -2.22
CA GLY A 121 10.76 -5.27 -2.84
C GLY A 121 9.49 -5.73 -2.12
N ASP A 122 8.95 -4.98 -1.17
CA ASP A 122 7.66 -5.29 -0.54
C ASP A 122 6.87 -4.02 -0.19
N LEU A 123 5.59 -4.16 0.16
CA LEU A 123 4.75 -3.05 0.61
C LEU A 123 5.12 -2.64 2.04
N PRO A 124 5.09 -1.34 2.38
CA PRO A 124 5.45 -0.86 3.71
C PRO A 124 4.51 -1.44 4.78
N SER A 125 5.09 -1.77 5.92
CA SER A 125 4.40 -2.17 7.14
C SER A 125 3.88 -0.95 7.93
N PRO A 126 2.89 -1.13 8.82
CA PRO A 126 2.43 -0.03 9.67
C PRO A 126 3.55 0.63 10.50
N ALA A 127 4.53 -0.16 10.96
CA ALA A 127 5.65 0.36 11.74
C ALA A 127 6.58 1.26 10.91
N GLU A 128 6.85 0.88 9.66
CA GLU A 128 7.65 1.68 8.72
C GLU A 128 6.92 2.99 8.37
N LEU A 129 5.62 2.92 8.11
CA LEU A 129 4.79 4.11 7.83
C LEU A 129 4.80 5.09 9.01
N LEU A 130 4.68 4.60 10.25
CA LEU A 130 4.77 5.43 11.45
C LEU A 130 6.17 6.01 11.66
N SER A 131 7.20 5.35 11.13
CA SER A 131 8.60 5.79 11.19
C SER A 131 9.00 6.67 10.00
N ALA A 132 8.09 6.94 9.05
CA ALA A 132 8.37 7.72 7.85
C ALA A 132 8.89 9.14 8.15
N GLY A 133 8.56 9.72 9.31
CA GLY A 133 9.09 11.01 9.75
C GLY A 133 10.61 11.02 9.97
N GLN A 134 11.26 9.87 10.07
CA GLN A 134 12.71 9.73 10.24
C GLN A 134 13.48 9.67 8.91
N LEU A 135 12.76 9.66 7.77
CA LEU A 135 13.34 9.54 6.42
C LEU A 135 14.17 10.75 5.99
N GLY A 136 14.12 11.88 6.71
CA GLY A 136 14.89 13.09 6.36
C GLY A 136 16.41 12.86 6.24
N ARG A 137 16.95 11.85 6.93
CA ARG A 137 18.39 11.50 6.84
C ARG A 137 18.76 10.73 5.56
N VAL A 138 17.78 10.19 4.84
CA VAL A 138 17.96 9.38 3.62
C VAL A 138 17.20 9.97 2.42
N GLU A 139 16.86 11.26 2.48
CA GLU A 139 16.05 11.92 1.45
C GLU A 139 16.68 11.81 0.05
N ALA A 140 18.00 11.98 -0.06
CA ALA A 140 18.70 11.84 -1.33
C ALA A 140 18.53 10.44 -1.94
N SER A 141 18.58 9.39 -1.11
CA SER A 141 18.33 8.01 -1.52
C SER A 141 16.88 7.83 -1.96
N VAL A 142 15.91 8.38 -1.23
CA VAL A 142 14.49 8.33 -1.63
C VAL A 142 14.26 9.04 -2.97
N ARG A 143 14.84 10.23 -3.17
CA ARG A 143 14.73 10.98 -4.43
C ARG A 143 15.34 10.22 -5.61
N SER A 144 16.40 9.44 -5.38
CA SER A 144 17.02 8.61 -6.41
C SER A 144 16.14 7.46 -6.92
N LEU A 145 15.10 7.09 -6.17
CA LEU A 145 14.13 6.05 -6.54
C LEU A 145 12.94 6.58 -7.34
N LEU A 146 12.81 7.91 -7.45
CA LEU A 146 11.74 8.53 -8.22
C LEU A 146 12.05 8.42 -9.71
N GLU A 147 11.07 7.97 -10.48
CA GLU A 147 11.21 7.83 -11.93
C GLU A 147 10.35 8.90 -12.63
N PRO A 148 10.79 9.46 -13.77
CA PRO A 148 9.97 10.40 -14.54
C PRO A 148 8.60 9.84 -14.94
N GLY A 149 8.46 8.52 -15.03
CA GLY A 149 7.19 7.83 -15.29
C GLY A 149 6.17 7.96 -14.16
N ASP A 150 6.57 8.35 -12.95
CA ASP A 150 5.66 8.48 -11.81
C ASP A 150 4.61 9.58 -12.02
N ILE A 151 4.86 10.55 -12.90
CA ILE A 151 3.90 11.60 -13.26
C ILE A 151 2.56 11.03 -13.75
N TRP A 152 2.57 9.86 -14.39
CA TRP A 152 1.36 9.22 -14.91
C TRP A 152 0.38 8.81 -13.81
N PHE A 153 0.86 8.59 -12.58
CA PHE A 153 -0.03 8.38 -11.43
C PHE A 153 -0.86 9.62 -11.08
N TRP A 154 -0.41 10.82 -11.44
CA TRP A 154 -1.01 12.08 -10.98
C TRP A 154 -1.89 12.77 -12.02
N LEU A 155 -1.68 12.49 -13.32
CA LEU A 155 -2.34 13.21 -14.41
C LEU A 155 -3.86 13.03 -14.45
N ASP A 156 -4.39 11.89 -14.03
CA ASP A 156 -5.83 11.67 -13.96
C ASP A 156 -6.52 12.55 -12.90
N LEU A 157 -5.80 13.08 -11.91
CA LEU A 157 -6.36 14.02 -10.93
C LEU A 157 -6.77 15.34 -11.59
N ILE A 158 -6.05 15.76 -12.65
CA ILE A 158 -6.41 16.94 -13.45
C ILE A 158 -7.75 16.68 -14.17
N ALA A 159 -7.90 15.51 -14.77
CA ALA A 159 -9.16 15.07 -15.36
C ALA A 159 -10.28 14.97 -14.31
N GLY A 160 -9.95 14.51 -13.10
CA GLY A 160 -10.86 14.45 -11.95
C GLY A 160 -11.47 15.80 -11.59
N VAL A 161 -10.69 16.90 -11.64
CA VAL A 161 -11.22 18.25 -11.41
C VAL A 161 -12.29 18.58 -12.43
N ALA A 162 -12.00 18.40 -13.72
CA ALA A 162 -12.95 18.65 -14.80
C ALA A 162 -14.23 17.79 -14.62
N LEU A 163 -14.08 16.50 -14.32
CA LEU A 163 -15.20 15.57 -14.11
C LEU A 163 -16.08 15.97 -12.93
N VAL A 164 -15.49 16.41 -11.80
CA VAL A 164 -16.24 16.92 -10.64
C VAL A 164 -17.04 18.16 -11.02
N LEU A 165 -16.42 19.13 -11.71
CA LEU A 165 -17.09 20.37 -12.12
C LEU A 165 -18.22 20.09 -13.14
N THR A 166 -17.96 19.25 -14.14
CA THR A 166 -18.98 18.88 -15.15
C THR A 166 -20.12 18.07 -14.52
N ALA A 167 -19.82 17.14 -13.62
CA ALA A 167 -20.85 16.34 -12.94
C ALA A 167 -21.72 17.23 -12.04
N ALA A 168 -21.14 18.19 -11.31
CA ALA A 168 -21.89 19.15 -10.51
C ALA A 168 -22.86 19.97 -11.37
N ARG A 169 -22.39 20.48 -12.53
CA ARG A 169 -23.22 21.24 -13.46
C ARG A 169 -24.34 20.40 -14.07
N LEU A 170 -24.05 19.18 -14.52
CA LEU A 170 -25.05 18.28 -15.10
C LEU A 170 -26.10 17.81 -14.08
N ARG A 171 -25.71 17.59 -12.82
CA ARG A 171 -26.63 17.23 -11.73
C ARG A 171 -27.65 18.31 -11.41
N SER A 172 -27.33 19.58 -11.67
CA SER A 172 -28.28 20.69 -11.53
C SER A 172 -29.39 20.65 -12.58
N LEU A 173 -29.12 20.05 -13.75
CA LEU A 173 -30.04 19.93 -14.88
C LEU A 173 -30.81 18.61 -14.87
N ILE A 174 -30.16 17.54 -14.43
CA ILE A 174 -30.72 16.19 -14.40
C ILE A 174 -30.35 15.56 -13.06
N ARG A 175 -31.34 15.21 -12.24
CA ARG A 175 -31.08 14.47 -11.00
C ARG A 175 -30.79 12.99 -11.34
N PRO A 176 -29.53 12.51 -11.27
CA PRO A 176 -29.27 11.10 -11.42
C PRO A 176 -30.00 10.33 -10.32
N ARG A 177 -30.45 9.11 -10.63
CA ARG A 177 -31.09 8.25 -9.63
C ARG A 177 -30.01 7.76 -8.66
N ARG A 178 -29.71 8.54 -7.61
CA ARG A 178 -28.74 8.20 -6.55
C ARG A 178 -28.93 6.77 -6.02
N ARG A 179 -30.18 6.31 -5.91
CA ARG A 179 -30.52 4.93 -5.53
C ARG A 179 -29.84 3.88 -6.44
N VAL A 180 -29.77 4.13 -7.74
CA VAL A 180 -29.09 3.21 -8.68
C VAL A 180 -27.59 3.15 -8.40
N VAL A 181 -26.94 4.30 -8.18
CA VAL A 181 -25.50 4.34 -7.84
C VAL A 181 -25.24 3.56 -6.54
N ILE A 182 -26.04 3.78 -5.50
CA ILE A 182 -25.90 3.07 -4.23
C ILE A 182 -26.12 1.57 -4.40
N VAL A 183 -27.18 1.15 -5.12
CA VAL A 183 -27.47 -0.28 -5.36
C VAL A 183 -26.31 -0.96 -6.11
N VAL A 184 -25.76 -0.31 -7.13
CA VAL A 184 -24.59 -0.83 -7.87
C VAL A 184 -23.37 -0.95 -6.97
N LEU A 185 -23.06 0.08 -6.18
CA LEU A 185 -21.92 0.03 -5.25
C LEU A 185 -22.12 -1.07 -4.19
N CYS A 186 -23.32 -1.22 -3.62
CA CYS A 186 -23.63 -2.29 -2.67
C CYS A 186 -23.47 -3.68 -3.30
N ALA A 187 -23.90 -3.86 -4.56
CA ALA A 187 -23.71 -5.13 -5.27
C ALA A 187 -22.22 -5.46 -5.47
N ILE A 188 -21.39 -4.45 -5.79
CA ILE A 188 -19.93 -4.61 -5.92
C ILE A 188 -19.29 -4.96 -4.57
N VAL A 189 -19.70 -4.29 -3.48
CA VAL A 189 -19.24 -4.61 -2.12
C VAL A 189 -19.60 -6.05 -1.75
N LEU A 190 -20.82 -6.49 -2.05
CA LEU A 190 -21.27 -7.85 -1.79
C LEU A 190 -20.43 -8.87 -2.58
N ALA A 191 -20.14 -8.60 -3.86
CA ALA A 191 -19.26 -9.45 -4.65
C ALA A 191 -17.84 -9.55 -4.06
N GLY A 192 -17.29 -8.43 -3.59
CA GLY A 192 -16.02 -8.39 -2.86
C GLY A 192 -16.08 -9.20 -1.56
N ALA A 193 -17.16 -9.07 -0.78
CA ALA A 193 -17.33 -9.83 0.47
C ALA A 193 -17.41 -11.34 0.21
N VAL A 194 -18.12 -11.78 -0.84
CA VAL A 194 -18.17 -13.19 -1.25
C VAL A 194 -16.77 -13.69 -1.63
N ALA A 195 -16.00 -12.91 -2.39
CA ALA A 195 -14.61 -13.23 -2.71
C ALA A 195 -13.74 -13.34 -1.46
N GLY A 196 -13.92 -12.44 -0.49
CA GLY A 196 -13.21 -12.44 0.80
C GLY A 196 -13.54 -13.67 1.64
N VAL A 197 -14.82 -14.06 1.73
CA VAL A 197 -15.23 -15.30 2.42
C VAL A 197 -14.62 -16.52 1.74
N ARG A 198 -14.67 -16.59 0.41
CA ARG A 198 -14.04 -17.68 -0.34
C ARG A 198 -12.55 -17.77 -0.05
N LEU A 199 -11.84 -16.64 -0.09
CA LEU A 199 -10.41 -16.57 0.20
C LEU A 199 -10.10 -17.04 1.64
N ALA A 200 -10.90 -16.62 2.62
CA ALA A 200 -10.72 -17.03 4.01
C ALA A 200 -10.89 -18.54 4.21
N VAL A 201 -11.81 -19.18 3.46
CA VAL A 201 -12.02 -20.63 3.49
C VAL A 201 -10.91 -21.37 2.77
N THR A 202 -10.45 -20.90 1.60
CA THR A 202 -9.44 -21.60 0.79
C THR A 202 -8.01 -21.35 1.25
N GLN A 203 -7.74 -20.23 1.92
CA GLN A 203 -6.40 -19.84 2.40
C GLN A 203 -6.45 -19.27 3.83
N PRO A 204 -6.83 -20.08 4.84
CA PRO A 204 -7.02 -19.61 6.21
C PRO A 204 -5.74 -19.04 6.86
N GLY A 205 -4.56 -19.40 6.35
CA GLY A 205 -3.27 -18.93 6.84
C GLY A 205 -2.72 -17.67 6.17
N LEU A 206 -3.38 -17.12 5.14
CA LEU A 206 -2.82 -16.05 4.29
C LEU A 206 -2.34 -14.83 5.09
N HIS A 207 -3.09 -14.46 6.14
CA HIS A 207 -2.79 -13.31 6.99
C HIS A 207 -1.87 -13.66 8.19
N ARG A 208 -1.60 -14.95 8.45
CA ARG A 208 -0.77 -15.41 9.58
C ARG A 208 0.65 -15.79 9.16
N GLN A 209 0.85 -16.17 7.90
CA GLN A 209 2.13 -16.60 7.34
C GLN A 209 2.64 -15.60 6.30
N VAL A 210 2.63 -14.31 6.65
CA VAL A 210 3.01 -13.23 5.72
C VAL A 210 4.53 -13.14 5.63
N PHE A 211 5.13 -13.89 4.70
CA PHE A 211 6.54 -13.71 4.33
C PHE A 211 6.73 -12.49 3.42
N ARG A 212 5.73 -12.16 2.61
CA ARG A 212 5.69 -10.95 1.77
C ARG A 212 4.29 -10.35 1.70
N ARG A 213 4.18 -9.06 1.98
CA ARG A 213 2.93 -8.29 2.05
C ARG A 213 2.29 -8.14 0.67
N VAL A 214 3.10 -7.97 -0.37
CA VAL A 214 2.65 -7.92 -1.77
C VAL A 214 1.92 -9.21 -2.21
N MET A 215 2.29 -10.37 -1.64
CA MET A 215 1.61 -11.64 -1.94
C MET A 215 0.21 -11.72 -1.34
N VAL A 216 -0.02 -11.04 -0.21
CA VAL A 216 -1.36 -10.89 0.36
C VAL A 216 -2.13 -9.84 -0.45
N ALA A 217 -1.49 -8.72 -0.78
CA ALA A 217 -2.12 -7.63 -1.53
C ALA A 217 -2.62 -8.04 -2.91
N ARG A 218 -2.00 -8.99 -3.61
CA ARG A 218 -2.56 -9.51 -4.88
C ARG A 218 -3.88 -10.27 -4.71
N GLU A 219 -4.17 -10.80 -3.52
CA GLU A 219 -5.42 -11.52 -3.24
C GLU A 219 -6.51 -10.62 -2.65
N ILE A 220 -6.14 -9.54 -1.97
CA ILE A 220 -7.11 -8.68 -1.27
C ILE A 220 -7.12 -7.21 -1.75
N GLY A 221 -6.12 -6.76 -2.50
CA GLY A 221 -5.92 -5.36 -2.85
C GLY A 221 -5.02 -4.62 -1.87
N VAL A 222 -4.20 -3.69 -2.40
CA VAL A 222 -3.21 -2.91 -1.62
C VAL A 222 -3.90 -2.04 -0.55
N LEU A 223 -4.99 -1.35 -0.93
CA LEU A 223 -5.70 -0.48 0.01
C LEU A 223 -6.40 -1.28 1.12
N ASN A 224 -6.95 -2.44 0.78
CA ASN A 224 -7.59 -3.32 1.74
C ASN A 224 -6.57 -3.92 2.72
N LEU A 225 -5.36 -4.26 2.23
CA LEU A 225 -4.25 -4.67 3.09
C LEU A 225 -3.88 -3.57 4.08
N HIS A 226 -3.64 -2.34 3.59
CA HIS A 226 -3.32 -1.21 4.47
C HIS A 226 -4.41 -0.94 5.50
N ALA A 227 -5.69 -1.01 5.10
CA ALA A 227 -6.82 -0.87 6.01
C ALA A 227 -6.87 -1.98 7.07
N ALA A 228 -6.66 -3.23 6.67
CA ALA A 228 -6.64 -4.38 7.58
C ALA A 228 -5.48 -4.28 8.58
N ASP A 229 -4.29 -3.91 8.12
CA ASP A 229 -3.11 -3.77 8.96
C ASP A 229 -3.19 -2.58 9.90
N ALA A 230 -3.69 -1.43 9.42
CA ALA A 230 -3.94 -0.26 10.26
C ALA A 230 -4.98 -0.59 11.35
N GLY A 231 -6.07 -1.27 10.99
CA GLY A 231 -7.09 -1.73 11.92
C GLY A 231 -6.53 -2.71 12.96
N ALA A 232 -5.74 -3.69 12.54
CA ALA A 232 -5.09 -4.64 13.44
C ALA A 232 -4.07 -3.96 14.37
N HIS A 233 -3.28 -3.03 13.84
CA HIS A 233 -2.31 -2.27 14.63
C HIS A 233 -3.01 -1.38 15.68
N PHE A 234 -4.06 -0.67 15.29
CA PHE A 234 -4.87 0.14 16.20
C PHE A 234 -5.56 -0.71 17.26
N ALA A 235 -6.18 -1.82 16.86
CA ALA A 235 -6.80 -2.77 17.78
C ALA A 235 -5.78 -3.29 18.79
N ARG A 236 -4.55 -3.65 18.37
CA ARG A 236 -3.49 -4.05 19.30
C ARG A 236 -3.08 -2.93 20.26
N ARG A 237 -3.06 -1.67 19.82
CA ARG A 237 -2.66 -0.53 20.67
C ARG A 237 -3.73 -0.13 21.69
N VAL A 238 -5.00 -0.28 21.33
CA VAL A 238 -6.14 0.09 22.19
C VAL A 238 -6.60 -1.08 23.05
N LEU A 239 -6.61 -2.28 22.49
CA LEU A 239 -7.00 -3.53 23.17
C LEU A 239 -5.80 -4.30 23.72
N SER A 240 -4.59 -3.72 23.71
CA SER A 240 -3.45 -4.32 24.42
C SER A 240 -3.83 -4.46 25.89
N ARG A 241 -4.20 -5.67 26.26
CA ARG A 241 -4.15 -6.13 27.64
C ARG A 241 -2.68 -6.09 28.03
N GLU A 242 -2.40 -5.61 29.25
CA GLU A 242 -1.11 -5.92 29.88
C GLU A 242 -0.87 -7.43 29.73
N LEU A 243 0.39 -7.82 29.47
CA LEU A 243 0.75 -9.23 29.39
C LEU A 243 0.24 -9.92 30.66
N ASP A 244 -0.48 -11.02 30.51
CA ASP A 244 -0.96 -11.74 31.69
C ASP A 244 0.23 -12.17 32.56
N ALA A 245 0.01 -12.20 33.87
CA ALA A 245 1.06 -12.51 34.83
C ALA A 245 1.67 -13.91 34.58
N GLU A 246 0.89 -14.82 34.01
CA GLU A 246 1.31 -16.17 33.64
C GLU A 246 2.32 -16.17 32.48
N THR A 247 2.09 -15.40 31.41
CA THR A 247 3.01 -15.23 30.28
C THR A 247 4.30 -14.58 30.74
N VAL A 248 4.21 -13.59 31.63
CA VAL A 248 5.40 -12.97 32.25
C VAL A 248 6.17 -13.99 33.08
N ALA A 249 5.47 -14.79 33.90
CA ALA A 249 6.09 -15.84 34.71
C ALA A 249 6.74 -16.92 33.86
N GLY A 250 6.03 -17.44 32.85
CA GLY A 250 6.53 -18.44 31.91
C GLY A 250 7.71 -17.94 31.08
N THR A 251 7.70 -16.67 30.66
CA THR A 251 8.86 -16.04 29.99
C THR A 251 10.05 -15.95 30.93
N ARG A 252 9.85 -15.53 32.18
CA ARG A 252 10.92 -15.49 33.20
C ARG A 252 11.48 -16.88 33.45
N GLU A 253 10.63 -17.90 33.54
CA GLU A 253 11.05 -19.28 33.74
C GLU A 253 11.82 -19.82 32.53
N TRP A 254 11.38 -19.50 31.31
CA TRP A 254 12.09 -19.84 30.07
C TRP A 254 13.53 -19.27 30.07
N PHE A 255 13.71 -18.02 30.52
CA PHE A 255 15.03 -17.41 30.68
C PHE A 255 15.83 -18.05 31.81
N ARG A 256 15.23 -18.32 32.98
CA ARG A 256 15.88 -18.97 34.12
C ARG A 256 16.39 -20.37 33.77
N ALA A 257 15.58 -21.19 33.10
CA ALA A 257 15.97 -22.53 32.67
C ALA A 257 17.18 -22.53 31.70
N ARG A 258 17.39 -21.42 30.97
CA ARG A 258 18.53 -21.23 30.04
C ARG A 258 19.67 -20.41 30.63
N ALA A 259 19.53 -19.89 31.84
CA ALA A 259 20.60 -19.14 32.51
C ALA A 259 21.91 -19.94 32.60
N PRO A 260 21.91 -21.26 32.86
CA PRO A 260 23.16 -22.05 32.87
C PRO A 260 23.89 -22.09 31.52
N GLN A 261 23.16 -22.02 30.40
CA GLN A 261 23.76 -21.98 29.04
C GLN A 261 24.47 -20.65 28.75
N ARG A 262 24.15 -19.62 29.53
CA ARG A 262 24.69 -18.26 29.43
C ARG A 262 25.48 -17.85 30.66
N ALA A 263 25.58 -18.73 31.65
CA ALA A 263 26.39 -18.49 32.81
C ALA A 263 27.82 -18.40 32.27
N GLY A 264 28.45 -17.25 32.43
CA GLY A 264 29.87 -17.11 32.14
C GLY A 264 30.61 -17.99 33.14
N VAL A 265 30.71 -19.28 32.87
CA VAL A 265 31.47 -20.24 33.66
C VAL A 265 32.75 -20.53 32.89
N GLY A 266 33.87 -20.56 33.61
CA GLY A 266 35.18 -20.79 33.01
C GLY A 266 36.19 -19.68 33.31
N PRO A 267 37.42 -19.82 32.79
CA PRO A 267 38.57 -19.00 33.19
C PRO A 267 38.45 -17.51 32.83
N TRP A 268 37.51 -17.14 31.95
CA TRP A 268 37.29 -15.77 31.50
C TRP A 268 36.20 -15.02 32.26
N PHE A 269 35.49 -15.68 33.19
CA PHE A 269 34.46 -15.01 33.97
C PHE A 269 35.07 -13.92 34.85
N GLY A 270 34.58 -12.68 34.70
CA GLY A 270 35.10 -11.52 35.43
C GLY A 270 36.50 -11.07 35.01
N ALA A 271 37.12 -11.67 33.98
CA ALA A 271 38.51 -11.37 33.60
C ALA A 271 38.74 -9.90 33.16
N ALA A 272 37.68 -9.19 32.79
CA ALA A 272 37.71 -7.78 32.41
C ALA A 272 36.88 -6.89 33.35
N GLU A 273 36.64 -7.32 34.60
CA GLU A 273 35.96 -6.50 35.59
C GLU A 273 36.70 -5.17 35.82
N GLY A 274 35.96 -4.06 35.76
CA GLY A 274 36.52 -2.71 35.88
C GLY A 274 37.18 -2.14 34.62
N ALA A 275 37.26 -2.90 33.52
CA ALA A 275 37.78 -2.40 32.25
C ALA A 275 36.74 -1.57 31.47
N ASN A 276 37.21 -0.71 30.57
CA ASN A 276 36.36 -0.01 29.62
C ASN A 276 35.91 -0.95 28.49
N LEU A 277 34.61 -0.88 28.11
CA LEU A 277 34.08 -1.59 26.95
C LEU A 277 34.00 -0.66 25.74
N VAL A 278 34.74 -0.99 24.68
CA VAL A 278 34.64 -0.34 23.37
C VAL A 278 33.94 -1.28 22.40
N MET A 279 32.73 -0.91 21.96
CA MET A 279 31.97 -1.68 20.97
C MET A 279 32.04 -0.99 19.61
N VAL A 280 32.50 -1.72 18.60
CA VAL A 280 32.58 -1.23 17.21
C VAL A 280 31.54 -1.96 16.37
N GLN A 281 30.50 -1.26 15.94
CA GLN A 281 29.53 -1.78 14.97
C GLN A 281 30.04 -1.49 13.55
N VAL A 282 30.16 -2.54 12.73
CA VAL A 282 30.55 -2.41 11.32
C VAL A 282 29.30 -2.65 10.46
N GLU A 283 28.92 -1.64 9.69
CA GLU A 283 27.69 -1.65 8.88
C GLU A 283 27.75 -2.72 7.78
N SER A 284 26.72 -3.57 7.71
CA SER A 284 26.51 -4.55 6.63
C SER A 284 27.67 -5.53 6.35
N LEU A 285 28.64 -5.69 7.28
CA LEU A 285 29.75 -6.62 7.14
C LEU A 285 29.29 -8.07 7.34
N GLN A 286 29.64 -8.96 6.41
CA GLN A 286 29.36 -10.40 6.52
C GLN A 286 30.64 -11.20 6.67
N ALA A 287 30.62 -12.32 7.40
CA ALA A 287 31.83 -13.09 7.71
C ALA A 287 32.62 -13.56 6.48
N PHE A 288 31.97 -13.75 5.32
CA PHE A 288 32.63 -14.24 4.11
C PHE A 288 33.69 -13.28 3.54
N VAL A 289 33.67 -11.99 3.90
CA VAL A 289 34.68 -11.02 3.43
C VAL A 289 35.98 -11.07 4.24
N VAL A 290 35.98 -11.79 5.38
CA VAL A 290 37.19 -12.02 6.17
C VAL A 290 38.02 -13.09 5.47
N GLY A 291 39.27 -12.76 5.15
CA GLY A 291 40.17 -13.59 4.34
C GLY A 291 39.84 -13.61 2.84
N LEU A 292 38.85 -12.83 2.38
CA LEU A 292 38.53 -12.73 0.96
C LEU A 292 39.58 -11.91 0.21
N GLU A 293 40.05 -12.45 -0.91
CA GLU A 293 40.87 -11.75 -1.88
C GLU A 293 40.13 -11.58 -3.20
N ILE A 294 40.24 -10.39 -3.79
CA ILE A 294 39.76 -10.08 -5.14
C ILE A 294 40.96 -9.62 -5.95
N GLU A 295 41.24 -10.31 -7.06
CA GLU A 295 42.40 -10.04 -7.92
C GLU A 295 43.74 -10.05 -7.15
N GLY A 296 43.86 -10.97 -6.18
CA GLY A 296 45.06 -11.11 -5.33
C GLY A 296 45.26 -9.99 -4.32
N ARG A 297 44.22 -9.20 -4.03
CA ARG A 297 44.21 -8.18 -2.98
C ARG A 297 43.20 -8.51 -1.90
N GLU A 298 43.64 -8.49 -0.65
CA GLU A 298 42.76 -8.64 0.49
C GLU A 298 41.69 -7.53 0.53
N VAL A 299 40.44 -7.92 0.67
CA VAL A 299 39.31 -7.00 0.90
C VAL A 299 39.35 -6.50 2.36
N THR A 300 39.64 -7.45 3.26
CA THR A 300 39.72 -7.44 4.72
C THR A 300 40.96 -6.97 5.51
N PRO A 301 42.03 -6.35 4.95
CA PRO A 301 43.41 -6.59 5.44
C PRO A 301 43.66 -6.25 6.92
N PHE A 302 43.02 -5.21 7.45
CA PHE A 302 43.12 -4.90 8.89
C PHE A 302 42.39 -5.96 9.74
N LEU A 303 41.17 -6.34 9.36
CA LEU A 303 40.33 -7.29 10.10
C LEU A 303 40.86 -8.72 10.00
N ASN A 304 41.44 -9.10 8.87
CA ASN A 304 42.07 -10.41 8.66
C ASN A 304 43.16 -10.71 9.70
N ARG A 305 43.79 -9.68 10.28
CA ARG A 305 44.80 -9.84 11.33
C ARG A 305 44.24 -10.19 12.71
N TRP A 306 42.94 -10.07 12.92
CA TRP A 306 42.26 -10.33 14.19
C TRP A 306 41.42 -11.61 14.17
N ALA A 307 41.25 -12.22 12.99
CA ALA A 307 40.52 -13.46 12.78
C ALA A 307 41.42 -14.68 13.02
#